data_AF-A0AAU9CT07-F1
#
_entry.id   AF-A0AAU9CT07-F1
#
_cell.length_a   1.000
_cell.length_b   1.000
_cell.length_c   1.000
_cell.angle_alpha   90.00
_cell.angle_beta   90.00
_cell.angle_gamma   90.00
#
_symmetry.space_group_name_H-M   'P 1'
#
loop_
_entity.id
_entity.type
_entity.pdbx_description
1 polymer ?
#
loop_
_entity_poly.entity_id
_entity_poly.type
_entity_poly.pdbx_seq_one_letter_code
_entity_poly.pdbx_strand_id
1 'polypeptide(L)'
;MARLYSNNRTGSKHTYRFYKERRDDPRWHDDFIEVRSLRRKERLFASLVFLLVLLIGIGLFGDQISPVNYTFSDFKGSDKTSKKSSFSAPASSSSSEKPAEESSEPTKKDETDSSNEQSNKEIVKKYLIGNGFRINPILFDGEDTDQAMNENKAPQNLAHDGIELLLFKDESTVTVKGVPAYFFPSDTKYNISDKFLTIGSQLEQIPYSIVDGKVEFHTWTSSDNFDGQTHSITWQISPDDSVQSLIDQSLKFKAEEEANLKNK
;
A
#
# COMPACT_ATOMS: atom_id res chain seq x y z
N MET A 1 -9.85 -14.42 -29.16
CA MET A 1 -10.44 -13.24 -29.85
C MET A 1 -10.48 -12.07 -28.87
N ALA A 2 -10.17 -10.84 -29.32
CA ALA A 2 -10.22 -9.67 -28.46
C ALA A 2 -11.67 -9.26 -28.15
N ARG A 3 -12.01 -9.00 -26.88
CA ARG A 3 -13.33 -8.47 -26.51
C ARG A 3 -13.50 -7.05 -27.03
N LEU A 4 -14.70 -6.77 -27.51
CA LEU A 4 -15.13 -5.47 -27.97
C LEU A 4 -16.05 -4.83 -26.93
N TYR A 5 -15.85 -3.55 -26.68
CA TYR A 5 -16.63 -2.73 -25.78
C TYR A 5 -17.38 -1.67 -26.59
N SER A 6 -18.61 -1.35 -26.20
CA SER A 6 -19.44 -0.37 -26.89
C SER A 6 -19.07 1.04 -26.46
N ASN A 7 -19.00 1.96 -27.42
CA ASN A 7 -18.99 3.39 -27.16
C ASN A 7 -20.44 3.86 -26.97
N ASN A 8 -20.72 4.63 -25.92
CA ASN A 8 -22.08 5.09 -25.60
C ASN A 8 -22.53 6.31 -26.42
N ARG A 9 -21.59 7.07 -26.99
CA ARG A 9 -21.85 8.22 -27.88
C ARG A 9 -22.13 7.81 -29.33
N THR A 10 -21.36 6.86 -29.87
CA THR A 10 -21.41 6.50 -31.31
C THR A 10 -22.03 5.13 -31.57
N GLY A 11 -22.21 4.29 -30.53
CA GLY A 11 -22.67 2.91 -30.68
C GLY A 11 -21.65 1.97 -31.36
N SER A 12 -20.46 2.47 -31.71
CA SER A 12 -19.40 1.68 -32.31
C SER A 12 -18.70 0.82 -31.26
N LYS A 13 -18.28 -0.39 -31.67
CA LYS A 13 -17.61 -1.33 -30.77
C LYS A 13 -16.13 -1.39 -31.06
N HIS A 14 -15.30 -1.18 -30.05
CA HIS A 14 -13.84 -1.16 -30.18
C HIS A 14 -13.16 -2.04 -29.13
N THR A 15 -11.92 -2.45 -29.40
CA THR A 15 -11.15 -3.25 -28.43
C THR A 15 -10.70 -2.39 -27.26
N TYR A 16 -10.40 -2.99 -26.12
CA TYR A 16 -9.81 -2.25 -25.00
C TYR A 16 -8.54 -1.48 -25.40
N ARG A 17 -7.72 -2.08 -26.27
CA ARG A 17 -6.49 -1.46 -26.78
C ARG A 17 -6.78 -0.13 -27.49
N PHE A 18 -7.86 -0.07 -28.28
CA PHE A 18 -8.29 1.15 -28.95
C PHE A 18 -8.61 2.28 -27.95
N TYR A 19 -9.32 1.98 -26.87
CA TYR A 19 -9.62 2.97 -25.81
C TYR A 19 -8.37 3.34 -25.01
N LYS A 20 -7.50 2.37 -24.71
CA LYS A 20 -6.24 2.58 -23.98
C LYS A 20 -5.29 3.52 -24.72
N GLU A 21 -5.16 3.35 -26.04
CA GLU A 21 -4.34 4.22 -26.91
C GLU A 21 -4.88 5.65 -27.02
N ARG A 22 -6.14 5.88 -26.64
CA ARG A 22 -6.83 7.19 -26.70
C ARG A 22 -7.22 7.72 -25.32
N ARG A 23 -6.63 7.19 -24.26
CA ARG A 23 -6.95 7.58 -22.88
C ARG A 23 -6.75 9.08 -22.60
N ASP A 24 -5.84 9.72 -23.33
CA ASP A 24 -5.48 11.12 -23.18
C ASP A 24 -6.26 12.03 -24.16
N ASP A 25 -7.09 11.45 -25.04
CA ASP A 25 -8.00 12.22 -25.91
C ASP A 25 -9.29 12.54 -25.12
N PRO A 26 -9.62 13.84 -24.90
CA PRO A 26 -10.82 14.24 -24.17
C PRO A 26 -12.12 13.66 -24.74
N ARG A 27 -12.14 13.31 -26.03
CA ARG A 27 -13.32 12.72 -26.67
C ARG A 27 -13.56 11.27 -26.24
N TRP A 28 -12.50 10.56 -25.87
CA TRP A 28 -12.50 9.12 -25.57
C TRP A 28 -12.13 8.80 -24.11
N HIS A 29 -11.76 9.82 -23.33
CA HIS A 29 -11.37 9.67 -21.93
C HIS A 29 -12.47 9.01 -21.10
N ASP A 30 -13.68 9.55 -21.15
CA ASP A 30 -14.83 9.02 -20.38
C ASP A 30 -15.14 7.56 -20.76
N ASP A 31 -15.14 7.26 -22.06
CA ASP A 31 -15.35 5.90 -22.56
C ASP A 31 -14.23 4.95 -22.09
N PHE A 32 -12.99 5.41 -22.04
CA PHE A 32 -11.87 4.64 -21.49
C PHE A 32 -12.08 4.34 -20.01
N ILE A 33 -12.50 5.31 -19.20
CA ILE A 33 -12.78 5.13 -17.77
C ILE A 33 -13.91 4.12 -17.57
N GLU A 34 -14.98 4.22 -18.35
CA GLU A 34 -16.12 3.30 -18.30
C GLU A 34 -15.70 1.89 -18.66
N VAL A 35 -15.03 1.71 -19.79
CA VAL A 35 -14.55 0.39 -20.24
C VAL A 35 -13.55 -0.20 -19.23
N ARG A 36 -12.68 0.63 -18.63
CA ARG A 36 -11.78 0.20 -17.53
C ARG A 36 -12.57 -0.29 -16.33
N SER A 37 -13.67 0.37 -15.97
CA SER A 37 -14.54 -0.06 -14.86
C SER A 37 -15.29 -1.37 -15.15
N LEU A 38 -15.77 -1.56 -16.39
CA LEU A 38 -16.43 -2.79 -16.83
C LEU A 38 -15.47 -3.97 -16.75
N ARG A 39 -14.22 -3.80 -17.18
CA ARG A 39 -13.18 -4.85 -17.05
C ARG A 39 -12.85 -5.18 -15.60
N ARG A 40 -12.83 -4.19 -14.70
CA ARG A 40 -12.65 -4.42 -13.26
C ARG A 40 -13.80 -5.26 -12.69
N LYS A 41 -15.06 -4.93 -13.04
CA LYS A 41 -16.24 -5.70 -12.60
C LYS A 41 -16.24 -7.12 -13.14
N GLU A 42 -15.90 -7.34 -14.41
CA GLU A 42 -15.82 -8.68 -15.00
C GLU A 42 -14.76 -9.56 -14.32
N ARG A 43 -13.63 -8.97 -13.90
CA ARG A 43 -12.58 -9.70 -13.16
C ARG A 43 -13.00 -10.01 -11.73
N LEU A 44 -13.66 -9.08 -11.05
CA LEU A 44 -14.23 -9.31 -9.72
C LEU A 44 -15.27 -10.45 -9.77
N PHE A 45 -16.14 -10.47 -10.79
CA PHE A 45 -17.09 -11.56 -10.98
C PHE A 45 -16.42 -12.90 -11.31
N ALA A 46 -15.42 -12.92 -12.20
CA ALA A 46 -14.70 -14.15 -12.53
C ALA A 46 -13.94 -14.72 -11.33
N SER A 47 -13.32 -13.86 -10.53
CA SER A 47 -12.65 -14.24 -9.27
C SER A 47 -13.64 -14.79 -8.24
N LEU A 48 -14.81 -14.16 -8.09
CA LEU A 48 -15.87 -14.61 -7.19
C LEU A 48 -16.45 -15.97 -7.61
N VAL A 49 -16.64 -16.20 -8.91
CA VAL A 49 -17.08 -17.50 -9.44
C VAL A 49 -16.00 -18.58 -9.23
N PHE A 50 -14.73 -18.26 -9.46
CA PHE A 50 -13.63 -19.20 -9.21
C PHE A 50 -13.54 -19.59 -7.74
N LEU A 51 -13.66 -18.63 -6.83
CA LEU A 51 -13.67 -18.86 -5.38
C LEU A 51 -14.86 -19.73 -4.95
N LEU A 52 -16.04 -19.52 -5.54
CA LEU A 52 -17.23 -20.32 -5.28
C LEU A 52 -17.07 -21.78 -5.77
N VAL A 53 -16.43 -22.00 -6.91
CA VAL A 53 -16.07 -23.35 -7.40
C VAL A 53 -15.04 -24.02 -6.48
N LEU A 54 -14.06 -23.26 -5.99
CA LEU A 54 -13.02 -23.76 -5.09
C LEU A 54 -13.60 -24.18 -3.73
N LEU A 55 -14.55 -23.41 -3.18
CA LEU A 55 -15.27 -23.76 -1.95
C LEU A 55 -16.16 -25.01 -2.13
N ILE A 56 -16.85 -25.15 -3.25
CA ILE A 56 -17.63 -26.36 -3.57
C ILE A 56 -16.70 -27.58 -3.73
N GLY A 57 -15.52 -27.39 -4.34
CA GLY A 57 -14.51 -28.45 -4.49
C GLY A 57 -13.95 -28.93 -3.14
N ILE A 58 -13.59 -28.01 -2.26
CA ILE A 58 -13.12 -28.35 -0.89
C ILE A 58 -14.24 -29.02 -0.08
N GLY A 59 -15.49 -28.57 -0.21
CA GLY A 59 -16.62 -29.17 0.49
C GLY A 59 -16.97 -30.59 0.05
N LEU A 60 -16.61 -30.98 -1.19
CA LEU A 60 -16.89 -32.32 -1.72
C LEU A 60 -15.69 -33.29 -1.63
N PHE A 61 -14.46 -32.79 -1.43
CA PHE A 61 -13.22 -33.59 -1.40
C PHE A 61 -12.34 -33.40 -0.15
N GLY A 62 -12.84 -32.70 0.87
CA GLY A 62 -12.08 -32.27 2.06
C GLY A 62 -11.54 -33.35 2.98
N ASP A 63 -11.97 -34.61 2.85
CA ASP A 63 -11.55 -35.70 3.75
C ASP A 63 -10.16 -36.30 3.43
N GLN A 64 -9.42 -35.79 2.45
CA GLN A 64 -8.10 -36.34 2.04
C GLN A 64 -6.90 -35.39 2.12
N ILE A 65 -7.03 -34.19 2.68
CA ILE A 65 -5.87 -33.28 2.80
C ILE A 65 -5.27 -33.40 4.21
N SER A 66 -4.19 -34.18 4.32
CA SER A 66 -3.39 -34.24 5.56
C SER A 66 -2.62 -32.92 5.76
N PRO A 67 -2.55 -32.38 6.99
CA PRO A 67 -1.79 -31.16 7.27
C PRO A 67 -0.28 -31.43 7.15
N VAL A 68 0.39 -30.69 6.26
CA VAL A 68 1.85 -30.66 6.19
C VAL A 68 2.35 -29.71 7.30
N ASN A 69 2.87 -30.28 8.37
CA ASN A 69 3.53 -29.52 9.43
C ASN A 69 4.90 -29.04 8.94
N TYR A 70 5.06 -27.75 8.66
CA TYR A 70 6.37 -27.13 8.51
C TYR A 70 6.98 -26.90 9.90
N THR A 71 7.92 -27.74 10.29
CA THR A 71 8.79 -27.51 11.45
C THR A 71 9.91 -26.53 11.07
N PHE A 72 9.88 -25.33 11.63
CA PHE A 72 10.98 -24.37 11.59
C PHE A 72 12.05 -24.81 12.61
N SER A 73 13.19 -25.30 12.13
CA SER A 73 14.36 -25.61 12.97
C SER A 73 15.52 -24.65 12.70
N ASP A 74 15.95 -24.00 13.78
CA ASP A 74 17.30 -23.52 14.09
C ASP A 74 18.03 -22.58 13.11
N PHE A 75 17.88 -21.27 13.34
CA PHE A 75 18.89 -20.29 12.94
C PHE A 75 19.89 -20.09 14.10
N LYS A 76 21.02 -20.79 14.00
CA LYS A 76 22.15 -20.67 14.92
C LYS A 76 22.98 -19.44 14.55
N GLY A 77 23.03 -18.47 15.47
CA GLY A 77 23.90 -17.31 15.37
C GLY A 77 25.39 -17.70 15.28
N SER A 78 26.11 -16.99 14.43
CA SER A 78 27.57 -17.02 14.35
C SER A 78 28.07 -15.66 13.89
N ASP A 79 28.44 -14.82 14.86
CA ASP A 79 29.41 -13.75 14.66
C ASP A 79 30.72 -14.32 14.09
N LYS A 80 31.30 -13.66 13.08
CA LYS A 80 32.59 -12.92 13.20
C LYS A 80 33.24 -12.60 11.84
N THR A 81 33.70 -11.36 11.78
CA THR A 81 34.94 -10.84 11.18
C THR A 81 35.09 -10.66 9.66
N SER A 82 35.02 -9.38 9.29
CA SER A 82 36.01 -8.57 8.56
C SER A 82 36.57 -9.07 7.23
N LYS A 83 36.30 -8.29 6.18
CA LYS A 83 37.33 -7.93 5.19
C LYS A 83 37.16 -6.49 4.69
N LYS A 84 38.33 -5.86 4.64
CA LYS A 84 38.67 -4.46 4.37
C LYS A 84 38.83 -4.25 2.85
N SER A 85 38.21 -3.21 2.31
CA SER A 85 38.56 -2.54 1.04
C SER A 85 37.78 -1.22 0.99
N SER A 86 38.33 -0.02 1.23
CA SER A 86 39.33 0.76 0.49
C SER A 86 38.98 1.04 -0.98
N PHE A 87 38.29 2.16 -1.23
CA PHE A 87 38.43 3.01 -2.42
C PHE A 87 37.77 4.37 -2.08
N SER A 88 38.57 5.36 -1.65
CA SER A 88 39.10 6.47 -2.46
C SER A 88 38.04 7.48 -2.91
N ALA A 89 37.87 8.54 -2.12
CA ALA A 89 37.30 9.81 -2.54
C ALA A 89 38.43 10.70 -3.12
N PRO A 90 38.24 11.40 -4.24
CA PRO A 90 39.16 12.45 -4.64
C PRO A 90 38.76 13.76 -3.96
N ALA A 91 39.65 14.26 -3.12
CA ALA A 91 39.72 15.67 -2.77
C ALA A 91 40.54 16.41 -3.83
N SER A 92 40.11 17.60 -4.21
CA SER A 92 40.95 18.61 -4.86
C SER A 92 40.82 19.90 -4.05
N SER A 93 41.92 20.20 -3.36
CA SER A 93 42.40 21.50 -2.84
C SER A 93 42.35 22.60 -3.92
N SER A 94 42.41 23.92 -3.69
CA SER A 94 42.89 24.82 -2.64
C SER A 94 42.39 26.22 -3.03
N SER A 95 42.13 27.21 -2.17
CA SER A 95 43.10 28.02 -1.40
C SER A 95 42.27 29.13 -0.71
N SER A 96 42.39 29.32 0.60
CA SER A 96 43.09 30.45 1.25
C SER A 96 42.46 31.81 0.89
N GLU A 97 41.76 32.49 1.79
CA GLU A 97 42.37 33.49 2.70
C GLU A 97 41.51 33.75 3.97
N LYS A 98 42.22 33.94 5.09
CA LYS A 98 41.82 34.55 6.39
C LYS A 98 42.70 35.85 6.48
N PRO A 99 42.51 36.87 7.37
CA PRO A 99 41.85 36.80 8.69
C PRO A 99 41.14 38.07 9.26
N ALA A 100 40.63 37.89 10.49
CA ALA A 100 40.33 38.88 11.56
C ALA A 100 39.10 39.78 11.33
N GLU A 101 38.27 40.21 12.30
CA GLU A 101 38.37 40.50 13.74
C GLU A 101 36.90 40.64 14.25
N GLU A 102 36.50 40.08 15.41
CA GLU A 102 36.23 40.78 16.67
C GLU A 102 34.73 41.08 16.97
N SER A 103 34.36 40.71 18.19
CA SER A 103 33.43 41.41 19.11
C SER A 103 31.91 41.23 19.05
N SER A 104 31.41 40.97 20.27
CA SER A 104 30.17 41.43 20.91
C SER A 104 28.84 40.75 20.59
N GLU A 105 28.42 39.90 21.54
CA GLU A 105 27.06 39.81 22.06
C GLU A 105 26.44 41.22 22.25
N PRO A 106 25.11 41.36 22.04
CA PRO A 106 24.29 41.38 23.24
C PRO A 106 22.96 40.64 23.11
N THR A 107 22.56 40.17 24.28
CA THR A 107 21.26 39.65 24.70
C THR A 107 20.08 40.50 24.20
N LYS A 108 19.07 39.85 23.59
CA LYS A 108 17.67 40.28 23.70
C LYS A 108 16.78 39.07 23.97
N LYS A 109 16.20 39.09 25.17
CA LYS A 109 14.92 38.46 25.50
C LYS A 109 13.81 39.20 24.75
N ASP A 110 12.63 38.58 24.77
CA ASP A 110 11.34 38.96 24.16
C ASP A 110 11.14 38.27 22.80
N GLU A 111 10.12 37.46 22.57
CA GLU A 111 8.82 37.35 23.22
C GLU A 111 8.26 35.94 23.00
N THR A 112 7.58 35.45 24.04
CA THR A 112 6.70 34.30 23.98
C THR A 112 5.53 34.59 23.05
N ASP A 113 5.62 34.15 21.79
CA ASP A 113 4.44 34.06 20.94
C ASP A 113 3.77 32.70 21.22
N SER A 114 2.89 32.73 22.21
CA SER A 114 1.95 31.67 22.54
C SER A 114 0.90 31.54 21.43
N SER A 115 1.33 31.25 20.21
CA SER A 115 0.45 30.65 19.21
C SER A 115 0.29 29.18 19.57
N ASN A 116 -0.93 28.68 19.48
CA ASN A 116 -1.28 27.30 19.77
C ASN A 116 -0.67 26.41 18.66
N GLU A 117 0.65 26.20 18.69
CA GLU A 117 1.37 25.31 17.77
C GLU A 117 0.95 23.87 18.09
N GLN A 118 -0.17 23.48 17.49
CA GLN A 118 -0.57 22.09 17.44
C GLN A 118 0.58 21.31 16.79
N SER A 119 1.15 20.35 17.50
CA SER A 119 2.30 19.60 16.99
C SER A 119 1.93 18.92 15.67
N ASN A 120 2.87 18.81 14.72
CA ASN A 120 2.65 18.09 13.45
C ASN A 120 2.04 16.70 13.66
N LYS A 121 2.46 16.04 14.74
CA LYS A 121 1.93 14.76 15.19
C LYS A 121 0.43 14.82 15.53
N GLU A 122 -0.03 15.86 16.21
CA GLU A 122 -1.45 16.06 16.53
C GLU A 122 -2.29 16.34 15.28
N ILE A 123 -1.77 17.11 14.32
CA ILE A 123 -2.45 17.34 13.02
C ILE A 123 -2.69 16.00 12.32
N VAL A 124 -1.66 15.15 12.27
CA VAL A 124 -1.75 13.84 11.61
C VAL A 124 -2.66 12.89 12.36
N LYS A 125 -2.57 12.83 13.70
CA LYS A 125 -3.50 12.02 14.51
C LYS A 125 -4.95 12.41 14.25
N LYS A 126 -5.26 13.71 14.24
CA LYS A 126 -6.63 14.21 13.99
C LYS A 126 -7.12 13.87 12.59
N TYR A 127 -6.24 13.84 11.60
CA TYR A 127 -6.57 13.43 10.23
C TYR A 127 -6.82 11.92 10.12
N LEU A 128 -6.07 11.10 10.87
CA LEU A 128 -6.16 9.65 10.79
C LEU A 128 -7.35 9.09 11.58
N ILE A 129 -7.49 9.46 12.86
CA ILE A 129 -8.40 8.81 13.80
C ILE A 129 -9.85 8.91 13.33
N GLY A 130 -10.53 7.76 13.30
CA GLY A 130 -11.90 7.60 12.84
C GLY A 130 -12.05 7.47 11.32
N ASN A 131 -10.96 7.62 10.56
CA ASN A 131 -11.00 7.56 9.10
C ASN A 131 -10.40 6.24 8.57
N GLY A 132 -10.97 5.80 7.45
CA GLY A 132 -10.52 4.65 6.69
C GLY A 132 -9.54 5.02 5.58
N PHE A 133 -8.52 4.20 5.37
CA PHE A 133 -7.55 4.36 4.30
C PHE A 133 -7.29 3.03 3.59
N ARG A 134 -6.87 3.13 2.34
CA ARG A 134 -6.43 2.00 1.53
C ARG A 134 -4.97 2.21 1.13
N ILE A 135 -4.16 1.18 1.30
CA ILE A 135 -2.85 1.05 0.66
C ILE A 135 -3.01 0.18 -0.57
N ASN A 136 -2.43 0.58 -1.70
CA ASN A 136 -2.41 -0.22 -2.90
C ASN A 136 -1.13 -0.02 -3.73
N PRO A 137 -0.66 -1.05 -4.44
CA PRO A 137 0.42 -0.89 -5.40
C PRO A 137 -0.10 -0.14 -6.63
N ILE A 138 0.59 0.92 -7.02
CA ILE A 138 0.25 1.73 -8.19
C ILE A 138 1.21 1.50 -9.38
N LEU A 139 2.49 1.18 -9.11
CA LEU A 139 3.45 0.80 -10.15
C LEU A 139 4.22 -0.47 -9.76
N PHE A 140 4.58 -1.26 -10.78
CA PHE A 140 5.52 -2.37 -10.74
C PHE A 140 6.59 -2.12 -11.80
N ASP A 141 7.85 -1.97 -11.39
CA ASP A 141 8.97 -1.56 -12.25
C ASP A 141 8.70 -0.30 -13.09
N GLY A 142 8.00 0.66 -12.48
CA GLY A 142 7.62 1.93 -13.11
C GLY A 142 6.44 1.81 -14.09
N GLU A 143 5.88 0.62 -14.29
CA GLU A 143 4.69 0.37 -15.10
C GLU A 143 3.44 0.28 -14.22
N ASP A 144 2.29 0.78 -14.69
CA ASP A 144 1.01 0.65 -13.98
C ASP A 144 0.77 -0.81 -13.53
N THR A 145 0.48 -1.03 -12.25
CA THR A 145 0.39 -2.39 -11.67
C THR A 145 -0.62 -3.27 -12.43
N ASP A 146 -1.79 -2.74 -12.78
CA ASP A 146 -2.80 -3.49 -13.54
C ASP A 146 -2.26 -3.87 -14.92
N GLN A 147 -1.56 -2.95 -15.58
CA GLN A 147 -0.93 -3.20 -16.87
C GLN A 147 0.16 -4.27 -16.76
N ALA A 148 1.09 -4.15 -15.82
CA ALA A 148 2.17 -5.11 -15.62
C ALA A 148 1.63 -6.51 -15.35
N MET A 149 0.58 -6.64 -14.53
CA MET A 149 -0.10 -7.92 -14.33
C MET A 149 -0.75 -8.42 -15.63
N ASN A 150 -1.44 -7.57 -16.39
CA ASN A 150 -2.09 -7.99 -17.64
C ASN A 150 -1.11 -8.50 -18.70
N GLU A 151 0.13 -8.01 -18.66
CA GLU A 151 1.21 -8.37 -19.57
C GLU A 151 2.09 -9.51 -19.02
N ASN A 152 1.71 -10.09 -17.87
CA ASN A 152 2.45 -11.13 -17.14
C ASN A 152 3.87 -10.70 -16.72
N LYS A 153 4.08 -9.40 -16.51
CA LYS A 153 5.33 -8.84 -15.97
C LYS A 153 5.31 -8.76 -14.45
N ALA A 154 4.14 -8.56 -13.85
CA ALA A 154 3.93 -8.57 -12.41
C ALA A 154 3.18 -9.84 -11.96
N PRO A 155 3.39 -10.30 -10.70
CA PRO A 155 2.61 -11.39 -10.12
C PRO A 155 1.10 -11.10 -10.19
N GLN A 156 0.30 -12.08 -10.62
CA GLN A 156 -1.15 -11.90 -10.79
C GLN A 156 -1.90 -11.57 -9.49
N ASN A 157 -1.31 -11.92 -8.35
CA ASN A 157 -1.85 -11.64 -7.03
C ASN A 157 -1.36 -10.32 -6.43
N LEU A 158 -0.47 -9.55 -7.08
CA LEU A 158 0.09 -8.32 -6.51
C LEU A 158 -0.99 -7.32 -6.09
N ALA A 159 -1.99 -7.07 -6.93
CA ALA A 159 -3.09 -6.17 -6.58
C ALA A 159 -4.15 -6.81 -5.67
N HIS A 160 -4.15 -8.12 -5.50
CA HIS A 160 -5.09 -8.78 -4.59
C HIS A 160 -4.51 -8.88 -3.18
N ASP A 161 -3.25 -9.28 -3.08
CA ASP A 161 -2.56 -9.54 -1.83
C ASP A 161 -1.86 -8.29 -1.28
N GLY A 162 -1.48 -7.36 -2.16
CA GLY A 162 -0.85 -6.10 -1.77
C GLY A 162 -1.83 -4.99 -1.35
N ILE A 163 -3.15 -5.19 -1.47
CA ILE A 163 -4.09 -4.17 -0.97
C ILE A 163 -4.35 -4.38 0.51
N GLU A 164 -4.11 -3.33 1.28
CA GLU A 164 -4.42 -3.26 2.69
C GLU A 164 -5.44 -2.17 2.99
N LEU A 165 -6.32 -2.45 3.93
CA LEU A 165 -7.34 -1.55 4.45
C LEU A 165 -6.99 -1.21 5.89
N LEU A 166 -7.00 0.09 6.20
CA LEU A 166 -6.55 0.64 7.46
C LEU A 166 -7.67 1.44 8.09
N LEU A 167 -8.04 1.13 9.32
CA LEU A 167 -8.98 1.90 10.12
C LEU A 167 -8.31 2.36 11.41
N PHE A 168 -8.02 3.65 11.51
CA PHE A 168 -7.37 4.23 12.69
C PHE A 168 -8.40 4.42 13.80
N LYS A 169 -8.29 3.62 14.85
CA LYS A 169 -9.27 3.60 15.96
C LYS A 169 -9.00 4.68 16.99
N ASP A 170 -7.72 4.83 17.35
CA ASP A 170 -7.28 5.70 18.43
C ASP A 170 -5.86 6.23 18.18
N GLU A 171 -5.25 6.86 19.17
CA GLU A 171 -3.93 7.48 19.08
C GLU A 171 -2.75 6.54 18.78
N SER A 172 -2.94 5.23 18.89
CA SER A 172 -1.88 4.24 18.73
C SER A 172 -2.31 2.98 17.99
N THR A 173 -3.61 2.77 17.82
CA THR A 173 -4.17 1.52 17.29
C THR A 173 -4.80 1.75 15.91
N VAL A 174 -4.44 0.88 14.98
CA VAL A 174 -5.04 0.79 13.65
C VAL A 174 -5.46 -0.65 13.41
N THR A 175 -6.67 -0.84 12.89
CA THR A 175 -7.11 -2.14 12.39
C THR A 175 -6.62 -2.28 10.95
N VAL A 176 -5.89 -3.34 10.68
CA VAL A 176 -5.39 -3.69 9.35
C VAL A 176 -6.15 -4.89 8.85
N LYS A 177 -6.57 -4.84 7.60
CA LYS A 177 -7.24 -5.94 6.88
C LYS A 177 -6.67 -6.03 5.46
N GLY A 178 -6.16 -7.19 5.08
CA GLY A 178 -5.87 -7.47 3.66
C GLY A 178 -7.17 -7.66 2.86
N VAL A 179 -7.13 -7.44 1.55
CA VAL A 179 -8.28 -7.79 0.70
C VAL A 179 -8.63 -9.29 0.72
N PRO A 180 -7.67 -10.24 0.74
CA PRO A 180 -7.99 -11.67 0.75
C PRO A 180 -8.87 -12.05 1.96
N ALA A 181 -9.88 -12.90 1.75
CA ALA A 181 -10.85 -13.25 2.78
C ALA A 181 -10.25 -13.93 4.03
N TYR A 182 -9.11 -14.60 3.87
CA TYR A 182 -8.37 -15.23 4.98
C TYR A 182 -7.51 -14.24 5.78
N PHE A 183 -7.31 -13.00 5.28
CA PHE A 183 -6.68 -11.92 6.03
C PHE A 183 -7.74 -11.22 6.88
N PHE A 184 -8.05 -11.83 8.02
CA PHE A 184 -8.99 -11.25 8.97
C PHE A 184 -8.45 -9.94 9.56
N PRO A 185 -9.34 -8.98 9.85
CA PRO A 185 -8.98 -7.75 10.54
C PRO A 185 -8.22 -8.05 11.82
N SER A 186 -7.11 -7.35 12.02
CA SER A 186 -6.32 -7.42 13.24
C SER A 186 -5.89 -6.03 13.67
N ASP A 187 -5.84 -5.80 14.98
CA ASP A 187 -5.35 -4.55 15.53
C ASP A 187 -3.84 -4.60 15.63
N THR A 188 -3.18 -3.56 15.14
CA THR A 188 -1.75 -3.34 15.28
C THR A 188 -1.46 -1.92 15.75
N LYS A 189 -0.21 -1.68 16.12
CA LYS A 189 0.25 -0.36 16.54
C LYS A 189 0.73 0.47 15.37
N TYR A 190 0.50 1.76 15.42
CA TYR A 190 1.12 2.71 14.51
C TYR A 190 1.87 3.80 15.28
N ASN A 191 2.82 4.44 14.60
CA ASN A 191 3.56 5.56 15.13
C ASN A 191 3.65 6.67 14.08
N ILE A 192 3.71 7.91 14.55
CA ILE A 192 3.89 9.11 13.73
C ILE A 192 5.17 9.79 14.21
N SER A 193 6.11 9.91 13.28
CA SER A 193 7.30 10.78 13.35
C SER A 193 7.09 11.99 12.46
N ASP A 194 7.97 12.98 12.49
CA ASP A 194 7.81 14.23 11.71
C ASP A 194 7.60 14.06 10.21
N LYS A 195 8.04 12.93 9.63
CA LYS A 195 8.01 12.68 8.18
C LYS A 195 7.28 11.40 7.78
N PHE A 196 7.02 10.52 8.74
CA PHE A 196 6.58 9.16 8.44
C PHE A 196 5.51 8.67 9.40
N LEU A 197 4.52 8.00 8.81
CA LEU A 197 3.59 7.11 9.47
C LEU A 197 4.15 5.67 9.36
N THR A 198 4.27 4.98 10.49
CA THR A 198 4.70 3.58 10.54
C THR A 198 3.56 2.73 11.07
N ILE A 199 3.26 1.61 10.41
CA ILE A 199 2.18 0.69 10.81
C ILE A 199 2.78 -0.69 11.05
N GLY A 200 2.58 -1.23 12.25
CA GLY A 200 3.16 -2.51 12.66
C GLY A 200 4.69 -2.54 12.56
N SER A 201 5.24 -3.74 12.43
CA SER A 201 6.67 -4.00 12.21
C SER A 201 7.03 -4.30 10.75
N GLN A 202 6.03 -4.42 9.86
CA GLN A 202 6.18 -4.99 8.53
C GLN A 202 5.98 -3.97 7.39
N LEU A 203 5.41 -2.80 7.67
CA LEU A 203 5.19 -1.79 6.63
C LEU A 203 6.28 -0.73 6.71
N GLU A 204 7.04 -0.63 5.62
CA GLU A 204 7.98 0.44 5.37
C GLU A 204 7.32 1.80 5.59
N GLN A 205 8.14 2.77 6.00
CA GLN A 205 7.71 4.08 6.47
C GLN A 205 6.89 4.82 5.40
N ILE A 206 5.63 5.13 5.72
CA ILE A 206 4.72 5.84 4.81
C ILE A 206 5.03 7.34 4.88
N PRO A 207 5.58 7.95 3.82
CA PRO A 207 5.97 9.34 3.83
C PRO A 207 4.76 10.27 3.78
N TYR A 208 4.81 11.35 4.53
CA TYR A 208 3.81 12.40 4.48
C TYR A 208 4.44 13.78 4.65
N SER A 209 3.68 14.81 4.27
CA SER A 209 3.96 16.20 4.60
C SER A 209 2.69 16.89 5.12
N ILE A 210 2.87 18.07 5.71
CA ILE A 210 1.77 18.94 6.12
C ILE A 210 1.84 20.19 5.26
N VAL A 211 0.84 20.38 4.40
CA VAL A 211 0.72 21.54 3.51
C VAL A 211 -0.57 22.25 3.88
N ASP A 212 -0.47 23.53 4.26
CA ASP A 212 -1.62 24.35 4.70
C ASP A 212 -2.47 23.70 5.80
N GLY A 213 -1.82 23.04 6.76
CA GLY A 213 -2.47 22.34 7.88
C GLY A 213 -3.18 21.03 7.50
N LYS A 214 -2.98 20.54 6.28
CA LYS A 214 -3.54 19.27 5.79
C LYS A 214 -2.44 18.24 5.61
N VAL A 215 -2.77 16.99 5.91
CA VAL A 215 -1.86 15.87 5.69
C VAL A 215 -1.90 15.45 4.22
N GLU A 216 -0.74 15.44 3.60
CA GLU A 216 -0.53 14.92 2.25
C GLU A 216 0.37 13.69 2.32
N PHE A 217 -0.15 12.54 1.89
CA PHE A 217 0.66 11.33 1.77
C PHE A 217 1.38 11.28 0.43
N HIS A 218 2.64 10.86 0.47
CA HIS A 218 3.44 10.64 -0.72
C HIS A 218 3.51 9.17 -1.08
N THR A 219 3.82 8.88 -2.35
CA THR A 219 4.12 7.53 -2.79
C THR A 219 5.48 7.09 -2.25
N TRP A 220 5.64 5.80 -2.00
CA TRP A 220 6.93 5.21 -1.63
C TRP A 220 7.18 3.95 -2.44
N THR A 221 8.44 3.51 -2.47
CA THR A 221 8.84 2.32 -3.22
C THR A 221 9.44 1.30 -2.28
N SER A 222 8.98 0.06 -2.37
CA SER A 222 9.64 -1.10 -1.77
C SER A 222 10.33 -1.92 -2.87
N SER A 223 11.28 -2.76 -2.46
CA SER A 223 11.92 -3.74 -3.35
C SER A 223 11.62 -5.14 -2.85
N ASP A 224 11.15 -6.02 -3.74
CA ASP A 224 10.82 -7.39 -3.40
C ASP A 224 11.33 -8.34 -4.50
N ASN A 225 11.61 -9.59 -4.13
CA ASN A 225 12.13 -10.58 -5.06
C ASN A 225 10.99 -11.45 -5.59
N PHE A 226 10.67 -11.27 -6.87
CA PHE A 226 9.78 -12.16 -7.62
C PHE A 226 10.62 -12.87 -8.67
N ASP A 227 10.31 -14.12 -8.99
CA ASP A 227 10.96 -14.92 -10.05
C ASP A 227 12.51 -15.07 -9.98
N GLY A 228 13.12 -14.67 -8.86
CA GLY A 228 14.58 -14.65 -8.70
C GLY A 228 15.23 -13.32 -9.08
N GLN A 229 14.43 -12.30 -9.39
CA GLN A 229 14.87 -10.93 -9.65
C GLN A 229 14.28 -9.96 -8.64
N THR A 230 15.01 -8.88 -8.36
CA THR A 230 14.51 -7.79 -7.52
C THR A 230 13.68 -6.84 -8.37
N HIS A 231 12.43 -6.65 -7.98
CA HIS A 231 11.48 -5.73 -8.59
C HIS A 231 11.14 -4.60 -7.64
N SER A 232 10.76 -3.46 -8.23
CA SER A 232 10.31 -2.29 -7.49
C SER A 232 8.79 -2.19 -7.49
N ILE A 233 8.19 -1.97 -6.32
CA ILE A 233 6.76 -1.73 -6.19
C ILE A 233 6.57 -0.33 -5.63
N THR A 234 5.83 0.52 -6.35
CA THR A 234 5.44 1.84 -5.85
C THR A 234 4.04 1.77 -5.25
N TRP A 235 3.91 2.27 -4.04
CA TRP A 235 2.72 2.22 -3.22
C TRP A 235 2.09 3.60 -3.06
N GLN A 236 0.79 3.60 -2.80
CA GLN A 236 0.04 4.78 -2.43
C GLN A 236 -0.88 4.44 -1.26
N ILE A 237 -1.08 5.43 -0.37
CA ILE A 237 -2.17 5.43 0.60
C ILE A 237 -3.17 6.52 0.23
N SER A 238 -4.46 6.22 0.31
CA SER A 238 -5.54 7.17 0.04
C SER A 238 -6.71 6.98 1.01
N PRO A 239 -7.44 8.05 1.37
CA PRO A 239 -8.70 7.91 2.11
C PRO A 239 -9.69 6.99 1.38
N ASP A 240 -10.43 6.19 2.15
CA ASP A 240 -11.44 5.28 1.64
C ASP A 240 -12.55 5.05 2.68
N ASP A 241 -13.69 5.72 2.46
CA ASP A 241 -14.85 5.66 3.34
C ASP A 241 -15.50 4.27 3.40
N SER A 242 -15.19 3.37 2.46
CA SER A 242 -15.73 2.01 2.45
C SER A 242 -15.04 1.09 3.47
N VAL A 243 -13.85 1.45 3.96
CA VAL A 243 -13.00 0.59 4.81
C VAL A 243 -13.72 0.11 6.07
N GLN A 244 -14.42 1.01 6.77
CA GLN A 244 -15.19 0.65 7.97
C GLN A 244 -16.17 -0.48 7.67
N SER A 245 -16.98 -0.32 6.62
CA SER A 245 -17.98 -1.33 6.23
C SER A 245 -17.36 -2.67 5.84
N LEU A 246 -16.20 -2.67 5.18
CA LEU A 246 -15.48 -3.86 4.76
C LEU A 246 -14.86 -4.61 5.96
N ILE A 247 -14.37 -3.87 6.95
CA ILE A 247 -13.89 -4.45 8.22
C ILE A 247 -15.05 -5.05 9.01
N ASP A 248 -16.15 -4.32 9.17
CA ASP A 248 -17.34 -4.79 9.89
C ASP A 248 -17.92 -6.05 9.25
N GLN A 249 -18.00 -6.10 7.92
CA GLN A 249 -18.44 -7.28 7.18
C GLN A 249 -17.53 -8.48 7.45
N SER A 250 -16.22 -8.28 7.44
CA SER A 250 -15.25 -9.35 7.68
C SER A 250 -15.29 -9.88 9.11
N LEU A 251 -15.50 -9.00 10.10
CA LEU A 251 -15.69 -9.41 11.49
C LEU A 251 -16.98 -10.21 11.70
N LYS A 252 -18.08 -9.82 11.04
CA LYS A 252 -19.33 -10.59 11.07
C LYS A 252 -19.15 -11.99 10.48
N PHE A 253 -18.51 -12.09 9.32
CA PHE A 253 -18.23 -13.37 8.67
C PHE A 253 -17.41 -14.30 9.58
N LYS A 254 -16.35 -13.78 10.22
CA LYS A 254 -15.53 -14.53 11.17
C LYS A 254 -16.36 -15.06 12.35
N ALA A 255 -17.23 -14.22 12.93
CA ALA A 255 -18.08 -14.62 14.05
C ALA A 255 -19.07 -15.73 13.67
N GLU A 256 -19.64 -15.67 12.47
CA GLU A 256 -20.54 -16.71 11.94
C GLU A 256 -19.80 -18.04 11.70
N GLU A 257 -18.58 -18.00 11.16
CA GLU A 257 -17.74 -19.18 10.96
C GLU A 257 -17.39 -19.86 12.30
N GLU A 258 -16.96 -19.08 13.29
CA GLU A 258 -16.65 -19.58 14.64
C GLU A 258 -17.88 -20.16 15.34
N ALA A 259 -19.07 -19.58 15.15
CA ALA A 259 -20.31 -20.10 15.70
C ALA A 259 -20.71 -21.43 15.04
N ASN A 260 -20.56 -21.56 13.72
CA ASN A 260 -20.87 -22.77 12.99
C ASN A 260 -19.94 -23.94 13.35
N LEU A 261 -18.67 -23.66 13.64
CA LEU A 261 -17.70 -24.66 14.09
C LEU A 261 -18.02 -25.21 15.49
N LYS A 262 -18.60 -24.39 16.38
CA LYS A 262 -18.97 -24.81 17.75
C LYS A 262 -20.23 -25.68 17.81
N ASN A 263 -21.04 -25.67 16.76
CA ASN A 263 -22.31 -26.41 16.67
C ASN A 263 -22.19 -27.74 15.91
N LYS A 264 -20.97 -28.12 15.50
CA LYS A 264 -20.64 -29.42 14.92
C LYS A 264 -19.93 -30.29 15.95
#